data_AF-A0A484ZND4-F1
#
_entry.id   AF-A0A484ZND4-F1
#
_cell.length_a   1.000
_cell.length_b   1.000
_cell.length_c   1.000
_cell.angle_alpha   90.00
_cell.angle_beta   90.00
_cell.angle_gamma   90.00
#
_symmetry.space_group_name_H-M   'P 1'
#
loop_
_entity.id
_entity.type
_entity.pdbx_description
1 polymer ?
#
loop_
_entity_poly.entity_id
_entity_poly.type
_entity_poly.pdbx_seq_one_letter_code
_entity_poly.pdbx_strand_id
1 'polypeptide(L)'
;MGEAFFTVVMLLVAAGIFAQGLNTVGFITGLIHLAETSGGGTIVMMLVLVVITMLAAIATGSGNAPFYAFVEFIPKLADQMGINPTYLVIPMLQASNLGRSMSPVSGVIVATSGMAKISPFEIVKRTSVPMIVGLLVVIIASHIMVPEYTPEQLQQQQSSQRAPVTP
;
A
#
# COMPACT_ATOMS: atom_id res chain seq x y z
N MET A 1 -1.83 -14.69 -24.09
CA MET A 1 -2.61 -14.08 -22.98
C MET A 1 -2.76 -14.99 -21.76
N GLY A 2 -2.72 -16.32 -21.90
CA GLY A 2 -2.81 -17.25 -20.76
C GLY A 2 -1.67 -17.13 -19.73
N GLU A 3 -0.44 -16.87 -20.16
CA GLU A 3 0.72 -16.73 -19.25
C GLU A 3 0.55 -15.56 -18.26
N ALA A 4 0.20 -14.36 -18.75
CA ALA A 4 0.00 -13.20 -17.90
C ALA A 4 -1.14 -13.41 -16.89
N PHE A 5 -2.23 -14.04 -17.32
CA PHE A 5 -3.34 -14.42 -16.44
C PHE A 5 -2.89 -15.40 -15.36
N PHE A 6 -2.17 -16.46 -15.75
CA PHE A 6 -1.62 -17.46 -14.82
C PHE A 6 -0.71 -16.79 -13.78
N THR A 7 0.18 -15.90 -14.19
CA THR A 7 1.06 -15.18 -13.26
C THR A 7 0.28 -14.35 -12.23
N VAL A 8 -0.73 -13.58 -12.66
CA VAL A 8 -1.53 -12.76 -11.75
C VAL A 8 -2.32 -13.65 -10.77
N VAL A 9 -2.98 -14.70 -11.27
CA VAL A 9 -3.73 -15.64 -10.43
C VAL A 9 -2.83 -16.30 -9.40
N MET A 10 -1.65 -16.79 -9.78
CA MET A 10 -0.72 -17.42 -8.85
C MET A 10 -0.23 -16.45 -7.77
N LEU A 11 0.03 -15.19 -8.12
CA LEU A 11 0.39 -14.16 -7.13
C LEU A 11 -0.76 -13.87 -6.15
N LEU A 12 -2.00 -13.79 -6.64
CA LEU A 12 -3.17 -13.57 -5.78
C LEU A 12 -3.43 -14.76 -4.86
N VAL A 13 -3.30 -16.00 -5.35
CA VAL A 13 -3.43 -17.21 -4.52
C VAL A 13 -2.35 -17.24 -3.43
N ALA A 14 -1.09 -16.97 -3.80
CA ALA A 14 0.00 -16.89 -2.83
C ALA A 14 -0.21 -15.76 -1.80
N ALA A 15 -0.70 -14.61 -2.25
CA ALA A 15 -1.07 -13.49 -1.38
C ALA A 15 -2.19 -13.86 -0.41
N GLY A 16 -3.21 -14.61 -0.84
CA GLY A 16 -4.27 -15.12 0.04
C GLY A 16 -3.74 -16.02 1.15
N ILE A 17 -2.83 -16.94 0.82
CA ILE A 17 -2.19 -17.81 1.82
C ILE A 17 -1.31 -16.99 2.77
N PHE A 18 -0.52 -16.06 2.24
CA PHE A 18 0.28 -15.11 3.03
C PHE A 18 -0.61 -14.28 3.96
N ALA A 19 -1.77 -13.83 3.46
CA ALA A 19 -2.70 -13.03 4.21
C ALA A 19 -3.35 -13.79 5.36
N GLN A 20 -3.74 -15.03 5.12
CA GLN A 20 -4.21 -15.90 6.17
C GLN A 20 -3.13 -16.19 7.22
N GLY A 21 -1.87 -16.37 6.80
CA GLY A 21 -0.72 -16.51 7.69
C GLY A 21 -0.53 -15.29 8.60
N LEU A 22 -0.47 -14.09 8.03
CA LEU A 22 -0.34 -12.83 8.78
C LEU A 22 -1.53 -12.55 9.70
N ASN A 23 -2.74 -12.88 9.27
CA ASN A 23 -3.93 -12.79 10.10
C ASN A 23 -3.84 -13.71 11.33
N THR A 24 -3.31 -14.92 11.17
CA THR A 24 -3.17 -15.90 12.26
C THR A 24 -2.15 -15.45 13.31
N VAL A 25 -1.07 -14.77 12.90
CA VAL A 25 -0.07 -14.20 13.84
C VAL A 25 -0.49 -12.84 14.44
N GLY A 26 -1.70 -12.36 14.11
CA GLY A 26 -2.25 -11.12 14.69
C GLY A 26 -1.70 -9.82 14.07
N PHE A 27 -1.10 -9.89 12.88
CA PHE A 27 -0.52 -8.71 12.22
C PHE A 27 -1.55 -7.60 11.95
N ILE A 28 -2.73 -7.96 11.43
CA ILE A 28 -3.82 -7.02 11.12
C ILE A 28 -4.29 -6.29 12.39
N THR A 29 -4.52 -7.04 13.48
CA THR A 29 -4.91 -6.48 14.78
C THR A 29 -3.83 -5.54 15.31
N GLY A 30 -2.55 -5.89 15.14
CA GLY A 30 -1.43 -5.04 15.51
C GLY A 30 -1.38 -3.72 14.72
N LEU A 31 -1.63 -3.76 13.42
CA LEU A 31 -1.72 -2.56 12.58
C LEU A 31 -2.85 -1.62 13.02
N ILE A 32 -4.03 -2.17 13.32
CA ILE A 32 -5.18 -1.40 13.80
C ILE A 32 -4.87 -0.76 15.15
N HIS A 33 -4.29 -1.52 16.08
CA HIS A 33 -3.95 -0.99 17.39
C HIS A 33 -2.90 0.14 17.29
N LEU A 34 -1.92 0.01 16.39
CA LEU A 34 -0.96 1.08 16.09
C LEU A 34 -1.66 2.34 15.54
N ALA A 35 -2.63 2.16 14.64
CA ALA A 35 -3.38 3.25 14.05
C ALA A 35 -4.25 3.99 15.09
N GLU A 36 -4.93 3.26 15.97
CA GLU A 36 -5.80 3.81 17.01
C GLU A 36 -5.01 4.54 18.11
N THR A 37 -3.93 3.94 18.60
CA THR A 37 -3.09 4.52 19.67
C THR A 37 -2.35 5.78 19.24
N SER A 38 -2.09 5.94 17.94
CA SER A 38 -1.40 7.09 17.37
C SER A 38 -2.32 8.31 17.16
N GLY A 39 -3.62 8.21 17.44
CA GLY A 39 -4.58 9.32 17.32
C GLY A 39 -4.90 9.77 15.88
N GLY A 40 -4.26 9.17 14.87
CA GLY A 40 -4.41 9.50 13.44
C GLY A 40 -5.00 8.37 12.57
N GLY A 41 -5.54 7.31 13.19
CA GLY A 41 -6.33 6.22 12.60
C GLY A 41 -6.06 5.90 11.12
N THR A 42 -6.89 6.47 10.24
CA THR A 42 -6.86 6.27 8.79
C THR A 42 -5.55 6.68 8.11
N ILE A 43 -5.01 7.84 8.47
CA ILE A 43 -3.77 8.37 7.89
C ILE A 43 -2.58 7.52 8.33
N VAL A 44 -2.54 7.12 9.61
CA VAL A 44 -1.45 6.28 10.13
C VAL A 44 -1.44 4.92 9.44
N MET A 45 -2.61 4.29 9.28
CA MET A 45 -2.73 3.03 8.56
C MET A 45 -2.25 3.18 7.10
N MET A 46 -2.69 4.23 6.40
CA MET A 46 -2.26 4.51 5.03
C MET A 46 -0.72 4.62 4.96
N LEU A 47 -0.10 5.41 5.83
CA LEU A 47 1.34 5.60 5.85
C LEU A 47 2.09 4.30 6.11
N VAL A 48 1.64 3.49 7.09
CA VAL A 48 2.27 2.20 7.39
C VAL A 48 2.22 1.28 6.18
N LEU A 49 1.04 1.14 5.54
CA LEU A 49 0.87 0.30 4.36
C LEU A 49 1.72 0.79 3.17
N VAL A 50 1.80 2.10 2.97
CA VAL A 50 2.65 2.72 1.94
C VAL A 50 4.11 2.39 2.17
N VAL A 51 4.61 2.55 3.40
CA VAL A 51 6.02 2.32 3.75
C VAL A 51 6.39 0.84 3.59
N ILE A 52 5.59 -0.09 4.13
CA ILE A 52 5.90 -1.52 3.99
C ILE A 52 5.84 -1.96 2.54
N THR A 53 4.90 -1.45 1.75
CA THR A 53 4.76 -1.77 0.33
C THR A 53 5.94 -1.25 -0.47
N MET A 54 6.38 -0.01 -0.19
CA MET A 54 7.55 0.59 -0.82
C MET A 54 8.83 -0.19 -0.51
N LEU A 55 9.04 -0.58 0.76
CA LEU A 55 10.20 -1.38 1.15
C LEU A 55 10.20 -2.75 0.47
N ALA A 56 9.05 -3.41 0.42
CA ALA A 56 8.89 -4.66 -0.30
C ALA A 56 9.13 -4.50 -1.82
N ALA A 57 8.69 -3.39 -2.42
CA ALA A 57 8.95 -3.09 -3.84
C ALA A 57 10.44 -2.85 -4.14
N ILE A 58 11.15 -2.16 -3.24
CA ILE A 58 12.59 -1.97 -3.35
C ILE A 58 13.31 -3.32 -3.26
N ALA A 59 12.91 -4.18 -2.32
CA ALA A 59 13.51 -5.49 -2.12
C ALA A 59 13.24 -6.47 -3.28
N THR A 60 12.01 -6.46 -3.82
CA THR A 60 11.60 -7.40 -4.88
C THR A 60 11.88 -6.92 -6.29
N GLY A 61 12.10 -5.61 -6.49
CA GLY A 61 12.25 -5.02 -7.83
C GLY A 61 10.99 -5.07 -8.70
N SER A 62 9.84 -5.40 -8.10
CA SER A 62 8.55 -5.55 -8.76
C SER A 62 7.56 -4.48 -8.29
N GLY A 63 6.87 -3.86 -9.25
CA GLY A 63 5.84 -2.86 -8.97
C GLY A 63 4.48 -3.47 -8.63
N ASN A 64 4.31 -4.76 -8.89
CA ASN A 64 3.03 -5.45 -8.71
C ASN A 64 3.07 -6.50 -7.61
N ALA A 65 4.22 -7.16 -7.36
CA ALA A 65 4.28 -8.24 -6.38
C ALA A 65 3.96 -7.78 -4.94
N PRO A 66 4.51 -6.67 -4.43
CA PRO A 66 4.15 -6.16 -3.10
C PRO A 66 2.69 -5.73 -3.03
N PHE A 67 2.20 -5.04 -4.06
CA PHE A 67 0.80 -4.63 -4.13
C PHE A 67 -0.14 -5.83 -4.03
N TYR A 68 0.06 -6.88 -4.84
CA TYR A 68 -0.77 -8.07 -4.78
C TYR A 68 -0.63 -8.85 -3.48
N ALA A 69 0.56 -8.86 -2.86
CA ALA A 69 0.75 -9.49 -1.55
C ALA A 69 -0.06 -8.82 -0.44
N PHE A 70 -0.29 -7.50 -0.53
CA PHE A 70 -0.98 -6.75 0.52
C PHE A 70 -2.42 -6.34 0.18
N VAL A 71 -2.82 -6.35 -1.10
CA VAL A 71 -4.17 -5.93 -1.52
C VAL A 71 -5.27 -6.81 -0.91
N GLU A 72 -4.96 -8.07 -0.64
CA GLU A 72 -5.89 -9.02 -0.03
C GLU A 72 -6.27 -8.63 1.41
N PHE A 73 -5.46 -7.82 2.09
CA PHE A 73 -5.77 -7.31 3.44
C PHE A 73 -6.73 -6.14 3.42
N ILE A 74 -6.82 -5.41 2.30
CA ILE A 74 -7.52 -4.13 2.23
C ILE A 74 -9.00 -4.27 2.57
N PRO A 75 -9.75 -5.25 2.03
CA PRO A 75 -11.16 -5.38 2.38
C PRO A 75 -11.35 -5.51 3.90
N LYS A 76 -10.57 -6.39 4.54
CA LYS A 76 -10.66 -6.63 5.98
C LYS A 76 -10.24 -5.42 6.82
N LEU A 77 -9.17 -4.72 6.43
CA LEU A 77 -8.71 -3.51 7.10
C LEU A 77 -9.75 -2.38 6.96
N ALA A 78 -10.30 -2.21 5.76
CA ALA A 78 -11.30 -1.19 5.48
C ALA A 78 -12.61 -1.43 6.25
N ASP A 79 -13.06 -2.69 6.33
CA ASP A 79 -14.24 -3.08 7.11
C ASP A 79 -14.04 -2.82 8.61
N GLN A 80 -12.88 -3.21 9.16
CA GLN A 80 -12.58 -3.03 10.59
C GLN A 80 -12.40 -1.56 10.98
N MET A 81 -11.93 -0.73 10.05
CA MET A 81 -11.76 0.72 10.26
C MET A 81 -12.97 1.55 9.80
N GLY A 82 -13.95 0.93 9.15
CA GLY A 82 -15.14 1.59 8.61
C GLY A 82 -14.84 2.60 7.49
N ILE A 83 -13.81 2.37 6.68
CA ILE A 83 -13.31 3.33 5.68
C ILE A 83 -13.48 2.81 4.25
N ASN A 84 -13.30 3.68 3.27
CA ASN A 84 -13.30 3.30 1.86
C ASN A 84 -11.99 2.54 1.53
N PRO A 85 -12.04 1.29 1.03
CA PRO A 85 -10.84 0.53 0.66
C PRO A 85 -9.99 1.22 -0.42
N THR A 86 -10.59 2.03 -1.28
CA THR A 86 -9.88 2.82 -2.30
C THR A 86 -8.89 3.80 -1.68
N TYR A 87 -9.17 4.32 -0.49
CA TYR A 87 -8.28 5.23 0.24
C TYR A 87 -6.92 4.62 0.56
N LEU A 88 -6.87 3.30 0.79
CA LEU A 88 -5.62 2.58 1.06
C LEU A 88 -4.96 2.06 -0.23
N VAL A 89 -5.76 1.54 -1.17
CA VAL A 89 -5.27 0.86 -2.38
C VAL A 89 -4.50 1.80 -3.31
N ILE A 90 -5.00 3.01 -3.52
CA ILE A 90 -4.41 3.98 -4.45
C ILE A 90 -2.98 4.35 -4.06
N PRO A 91 -2.71 4.88 -2.84
CA PRO A 91 -1.36 5.23 -2.44
C PRO A 91 -0.44 4.01 -2.35
N MET A 92 -0.95 2.83 -1.99
CA MET A 92 -0.15 1.59 -1.99
C MET A 92 0.32 1.18 -3.38
N LEU A 93 -0.55 1.20 -4.39
CA LEU A 93 -0.18 0.87 -5.77
C LEU A 93 0.91 1.81 -6.29
N GLN A 94 0.75 3.11 -6.01
CA GLN A 94 1.73 4.12 -6.39
C GLN A 94 3.06 3.93 -5.66
N ALA A 95 3.03 3.66 -4.36
CA ALA A 95 4.21 3.37 -3.56
C ALA A 95 4.97 2.14 -4.09
N SER A 96 4.25 1.10 -4.50
CA SER A 96 4.82 -0.11 -5.10
C SER A 96 5.54 0.20 -6.43
N ASN A 97 4.91 0.98 -7.31
CA ASN A 97 5.51 1.38 -8.59
C ASN A 97 6.72 2.32 -8.43
N LEU A 98 6.66 3.25 -7.47
CA LEU A 98 7.77 4.13 -7.13
C LEU A 98 8.94 3.32 -6.53
N GLY A 99 8.64 2.39 -5.61
CA GLY A 99 9.64 1.50 -5.01
C GLY A 99 10.38 0.64 -6.04
N ARG A 100 9.68 0.14 -7.07
CA ARG A 100 10.31 -0.55 -8.22
C ARG A 100 11.36 0.34 -8.91
N SER A 101 11.05 1.63 -9.10
CA SER A 101 11.93 2.59 -9.77
C SER A 101 13.16 2.98 -8.93
N MET A 102 13.12 2.70 -7.62
CA MET A 102 14.23 2.85 -6.68
C MET A 102 14.90 1.50 -6.33
N SER A 103 14.54 0.42 -7.00
CA SER A 103 15.09 -0.90 -6.71
C SER A 103 16.34 -1.20 -7.55
N PRO A 104 17.49 -1.50 -6.94
CA PRO A 104 18.71 -1.88 -7.68
C PRO A 104 18.59 -3.24 -8.36
N VAL A 105 17.60 -4.05 -7.95
CA VAL A 105 17.33 -5.38 -8.52
C VAL A 105 16.22 -5.36 -9.57
N SER A 106 15.60 -4.20 -9.83
CA SER A 106 14.60 -4.11 -10.90
C SER A 106 15.25 -4.29 -12.27
N GLY A 107 14.67 -5.14 -13.12
CA GLY A 107 15.21 -5.45 -14.44
C GLY A 107 15.46 -4.22 -15.32
N VAL A 108 14.66 -3.15 -15.16
CA VAL A 108 14.87 -1.88 -15.87
C VAL A 108 16.11 -1.13 -15.40
N ILE A 109 16.39 -1.13 -14.09
CA ILE A 109 17.60 -0.51 -13.51
C ILE A 109 18.82 -1.33 -13.87
N VAL A 110 18.73 -2.67 -13.79
CA VAL A 110 19.82 -3.57 -14.18
C VAL A 110 20.18 -3.40 -15.65
N ALA A 111 19.19 -3.40 -16.55
CA ALA A 111 19.42 -3.21 -17.98
C ALA A 111 20.04 -1.84 -18.31
N THR A 112 19.49 -0.76 -17.74
CA THR A 112 20.00 0.60 -17.97
C THR A 112 21.40 0.81 -17.38
N SER A 113 21.70 0.23 -16.21
CA SER A 113 23.03 0.24 -15.61
C SER A 113 24.07 -0.45 -16.49
N GLY A 114 23.72 -1.59 -17.09
CA GLY A 114 24.58 -2.33 -18.01
C GLY A 114 24.88 -1.53 -19.28
N MET A 115 23.88 -0.83 -19.83
CA MET A 115 24.06 0.04 -21.00
C MET A 115 24.92 1.26 -20.68
N ALA A 116 24.71 1.88 -19.51
CA ALA A 116 25.41 3.08 -19.08
C ALA A 116 26.81 2.80 -18.47
N LYS A 117 27.17 1.53 -18.25
CA LYS A 117 28.43 1.11 -17.60
C LYS A 117 28.67 1.75 -16.23
N ILE A 118 27.58 1.96 -15.46
CA ILE A 118 27.62 2.50 -14.10
C ILE A 118 26.93 1.52 -13.15
N SER A 119 27.24 1.63 -11.85
CA SER A 119 26.62 0.77 -10.84
C SER A 119 25.10 1.01 -10.74
N PRO A 120 24.26 -0.04 -10.61
CA PRO A 120 22.81 0.10 -10.36
C PRO A 120 22.50 1.03 -9.19
N PHE A 121 23.34 1.00 -8.14
CA PHE A 121 23.18 1.84 -6.96
C PHE A 121 23.37 3.33 -7.26
N GLU A 122 24.20 3.69 -8.23
CA GLU A 122 24.40 5.09 -8.62
C GLU A 122 23.16 5.65 -9.34
N ILE A 123 22.53 4.83 -10.16
CA ILE A 123 21.26 5.19 -10.82
C ILE A 123 20.18 5.38 -9.76
N VAL A 124 20.03 4.40 -8.85
CA VAL A 124 19.05 4.47 -7.75
C VAL A 124 19.27 5.71 -6.89
N LYS A 125 20.51 6.08 -6.58
CA LYS A 125 20.82 7.27 -5.79
C LYS A 125 20.38 8.57 -6.48
N ARG A 126 20.39 8.61 -7.81
CA ARG A 126 19.92 9.77 -8.60
C ARG A 126 18.40 9.77 -8.74
N THR A 127 17.79 8.59 -8.86
CA THR A 127 16.33 8.47 -8.99
C THR A 127 15.61 8.52 -7.64
N SER A 128 16.26 8.27 -6.51
CA SER A 128 15.62 8.23 -5.19
C SER A 128 15.00 9.57 -4.80
N VAL A 129 15.70 10.69 -5.04
CA VAL A 129 15.20 12.04 -4.70
C VAL A 129 13.87 12.35 -5.40
N PRO A 130 13.76 12.31 -6.75
CA PRO A 130 12.49 12.59 -7.42
C PRO A 130 11.40 11.57 -7.07
N MET A 131 11.76 10.31 -6.80
CA MET A 131 10.78 9.28 -6.42
C MET A 131 10.22 9.48 -4.99
N ILE A 132 11.05 9.91 -4.04
CA ILE A 132 10.59 10.27 -2.69
C ILE A 132 9.67 11.49 -2.75
N VAL A 133 10.04 12.51 -3.55
CA VAL A 133 9.17 13.67 -3.78
C VAL A 133 7.84 13.23 -4.41
N GLY A 134 7.89 12.36 -5.42
CA GLY A 134 6.70 11.78 -6.03
C GLY A 134 5.82 11.03 -5.03
N LEU A 135 6.42 10.28 -4.12
CA LEU A 135 5.69 9.56 -3.07
C LEU A 135 4.97 10.53 -2.12
N LEU A 136 5.63 11.60 -1.70
CA LEU A 136 5.00 12.63 -0.85
C LEU A 136 3.82 13.29 -1.56
N VAL A 137 3.98 13.62 -2.83
CA VAL A 137 2.88 14.18 -3.65
C VAL A 137 1.73 13.19 -3.75
N VAL A 138 2.00 11.90 -3.96
CA VAL A 138 0.97 10.85 -3.99
C VAL A 138 0.22 10.76 -2.66
N ILE A 139 0.91 10.79 -1.52
CA ILE A 139 0.26 10.73 -0.21
C ILE A 139 -0.66 11.94 -0.01
N ILE A 140 -0.17 13.14 -0.29
CA ILE A 140 -0.94 14.38 -0.15
C ILE A 140 -2.13 14.38 -1.11
N ALA A 141 -1.91 14.03 -2.38
CA ALA A 141 -2.96 13.97 -3.39
C ALA A 141 -4.01 12.91 -3.05
N SER A 142 -3.60 11.75 -2.53
CA SER A 142 -4.53 10.69 -2.11
C SER A 142 -5.40 11.17 -0.94
N HIS A 143 -4.80 11.87 0.03
CA HIS A 143 -5.54 12.41 1.16
C HIS A 143 -6.56 13.49 0.76
N ILE A 144 -6.25 14.33 -0.24
CA ILE A 144 -7.16 15.40 -0.69
C ILE A 144 -8.23 14.86 -1.65
N MET A 145 -7.86 13.97 -2.56
CA MET A 145 -8.70 13.59 -3.71
C MET A 145 -9.53 12.34 -3.46
N VAL A 146 -9.09 11.44 -2.57
CA VAL A 146 -9.79 10.19 -2.30
C VAL A 146 -10.63 10.34 -1.02
N PRO A 147 -11.95 10.17 -1.10
CA PRO A 147 -12.80 10.23 0.08
C PRO A 147 -12.46 9.07 1.03
N GLU A 148 -12.21 9.40 2.30
CA GLU A 148 -11.95 8.42 3.36
C GLU A 148 -13.15 7.50 3.61
N TYR A 149 -14.36 7.98 3.35
CA TYR A 149 -15.61 7.28 3.62
C TYR A 149 -16.53 7.33 2.40
N THR A 150 -17.23 6.23 2.15
CA THR A 150 -18.29 6.13 1.14
C THR A 150 -19.58 6.80 1.68
N PRO A 151 -20.49 7.34 0.83
CA PRO A 151 -21.73 7.98 1.31
C PRO A 151 -22.56 7.13 2.29
N GLU A 152 -22.58 5.81 2.10
CA GLU A 152 -23.24 4.86 3.01
C GLU A 152 -22.54 4.77 4.38
N GLN A 153 -21.20 4.77 4.40
CA GLN A 153 -20.40 4.75 5.62
C GLN A 153 -20.51 6.09 6.38
N LEU A 154 -20.57 7.22 5.67
CA LEU A 154 -20.79 8.54 6.26
C LEU A 154 -22.14 8.60 7.00
N GLN A 155 -23.20 8.00 6.44
CA GLN A 155 -24.49 7.93 7.12
C GLN A 155 -24.46 7.05 8.37
N GLN A 156 -23.74 5.93 8.35
CA GLN A 156 -23.54 5.05 9.52
C GLN A 156 -22.69 5.69 10.62
N GLN A 157 -21.69 6.49 10.24
CA GLN A 157 -20.84 7.22 11.17
C GLN A 157 -21.59 8.41 11.80
N GLN A 158 -22.38 9.12 11.01
CA GLN A 158 -23.25 10.21 11.48
C GLN A 158 -24.41 9.70 12.35
N SER A 159 -24.97 8.52 12.07
CA SER A 159 -26.01 7.92 12.92
C SER A 159 -25.43 7.43 14.26
N SER A 160 -24.21 6.89 14.26
CA SER A 160 -23.51 6.50 15.49
C SER A 160 -23.12 7.70 16.36
N GLN A 161 -22.85 8.88 15.77
CA GLN A 161 -22.65 10.14 16.50
C GLN A 161 -23.95 10.84 16.93
N ARG A 162 -25.10 10.46 16.36
CA ARG A 162 -26.43 11.00 16.71
C ARG A 162 -27.19 10.14 17.72
N ALA A 163 -26.61 9.03 18.21
CA ALA A 163 -27.19 8.32 19.33
C ALA A 163 -27.28 9.30 20.52
N PRO A 164 -28.48 9.54 21.09
CA PRO A 164 -28.63 10.47 22.19
C PRO A 164 -27.75 9.98 23.32
N VAL A 165 -26.92 10.88 23.84
CA VAL A 165 -26.30 10.70 25.16
C VAL A 165 -27.48 10.55 26.11
N THR A 166 -27.84 9.32 26.46
CA THR A 166 -28.88 9.09 27.46
C THR A 166 -28.44 9.79 28.76
N PRO A 167 -29.35 10.49 29.43
CA PRO A 167 -29.04 11.29 30.62
C PRO A 167 -28.51 10.45 31.78
#